data_AF-A0AAW7MMA2-F1
#
_entry.id   AF-A0AAW7MMA2-F1
#
_cell.length_a   1.000
_cell.length_b   1.000
_cell.length_c   1.000
_cell.angle_alpha   90.00
_cell.angle_beta   90.00
_cell.angle_gamma   90.00
#
_symmetry.space_group_name_H-M   'P 1'
#
loop_
_entity.id
_entity.type
_entity.pdbx_description
1 polymer ?
#
loop_
_entity_poly.entity_id
_entity_poly.type
_entity_poly.pdbx_seq_one_letter_code
_entity_poly.pdbx_strand_id
1 'polypeptide(L)'
;MGLFTRTRGAAQTVNIMNEVAANAGTLGVELCDIAGNVDEIAVRIKRQADVFQALHQTATETSEGNQRIASAAREARDVADRASAEIAASRHTADASLASIHGLVEGVSGMAGEIAGLRDALEHVGKVAEGISVIARQTNLLALNAAIEAARAGVAGRSFAVVATEVKLLASKTAEATQQIEHTLATLGERTERLMRESNANVARANDAREGTRAIASVIETAGTALDTFDRQAGQIAQASEAIESECATLVAHVDEMADGVSHSAEHVERARERINGLLGVSEHLIGLIAGSDVETEDTPFIRAVRRAAKQVGESFEAALAKGKITEQALFDRRYEPIPGSNPQQLMASFTRFTDETLPAIQEPLLALNERIAFCAAVDENGYLPTHNRKFSQAPTNDPVWNAANCRNRRLFNDRTGAAAGRNTQPLLLQTYRRDMGGGAFMVMKDASAPIYVNGRHWGGFRIAYRVGG
;
A
#
# COMPACT_ATOMS: atom_id res chain seq x y z
N MET A 1 84.71 -31.53 -8.82
CA MET A 1 83.79 -30.77 -7.95
C MET A 1 82.59 -30.11 -8.67
N GLY A 2 82.47 -30.14 -10.01
CA GLY A 2 81.38 -29.46 -10.75
C GLY A 2 80.08 -30.25 -11.01
N LEU A 3 80.03 -31.55 -10.71
CA LEU A 3 78.83 -32.38 -10.90
C LEU A 3 77.86 -32.36 -9.70
N PHE A 4 78.35 -32.07 -8.49
CA PHE A 4 77.53 -32.05 -7.26
C PHE A 4 76.78 -30.73 -7.04
N THR A 5 77.23 -29.61 -7.62
CA THR A 5 76.54 -28.32 -7.56
C THR A 5 75.38 -28.21 -8.56
N ARG A 6 75.46 -28.90 -9.71
CA ARG A 6 74.39 -28.92 -10.73
C ARG A 6 73.14 -29.69 -10.27
N THR A 7 73.29 -30.80 -9.54
CA THR A 7 72.17 -31.61 -9.03
C THR A 7 71.45 -30.94 -7.86
N ARG A 8 72.15 -30.19 -7.00
CA ARG A 8 71.52 -29.39 -5.94
C ARG A 8 70.66 -28.25 -6.48
N GLY A 9 71.13 -27.55 -7.52
CA GLY A 9 70.36 -26.48 -8.18
C GLY A 9 69.09 -27.00 -8.85
N ALA A 10 69.15 -28.15 -9.54
CA ALA A 10 67.98 -28.75 -10.18
C ALA A 10 66.91 -29.20 -9.18
N ALA A 11 67.31 -29.83 -8.06
CA ALA A 11 66.38 -30.22 -7.00
C ALA A 11 65.72 -29.00 -6.32
N GLN A 12 66.46 -27.90 -6.16
CA GLN A 12 65.92 -26.66 -5.60
C GLN A 12 64.93 -25.98 -6.56
N THR A 13 65.20 -25.96 -7.87
CA THR A 13 64.27 -25.46 -8.89
C THR A 13 62.97 -26.26 -8.93
N VAL A 14 63.05 -27.60 -8.86
CA VAL A 14 61.88 -28.49 -8.80
C VAL A 14 61.02 -28.19 -7.57
N ASN A 15 61.64 -28.01 -6.40
CA ASN A 15 60.91 -27.67 -5.17
C ASN A 15 60.20 -26.31 -5.27
N ILE A 16 60.88 -25.29 -5.80
CA ILE A 16 60.28 -23.96 -6.01
C ILE A 16 59.11 -24.04 -7.00
N MET A 17 59.26 -24.78 -8.10
CA MET A 17 58.17 -24.94 -9.08
C MET A 17 56.96 -25.67 -8.48
N ASN A 18 57.17 -26.67 -7.64
CA ASN A 18 56.10 -27.35 -6.91
C ASN A 18 55.39 -26.43 -5.91
N GLU A 19 56.14 -25.60 -5.18
CA GLU A 19 55.57 -24.63 -4.25
C GLU A 19 54.76 -23.55 -4.98
N VAL A 20 55.27 -23.05 -6.13
CA VAL A 20 54.53 -22.10 -6.97
C VAL A 20 53.27 -22.75 -7.55
N ALA A 21 53.31 -24.01 -7.98
CA ALA A 21 52.13 -24.73 -8.48
C ALA A 21 51.05 -24.88 -7.41
N ALA A 22 51.45 -25.30 -6.20
CA ALA A 22 50.55 -25.45 -5.07
C ALA A 22 49.92 -24.10 -4.70
N ASN A 23 50.73 -23.05 -4.57
CA ASN A 23 50.26 -21.70 -4.24
C ASN A 23 49.35 -21.11 -5.33
N ALA A 24 49.68 -21.30 -6.62
CA ALA A 24 48.84 -20.86 -7.72
C ALA A 24 47.50 -21.61 -7.74
N GLY A 25 47.50 -22.91 -7.44
CA GLY A 25 46.28 -23.72 -7.30
C GLY A 25 45.40 -23.24 -6.14
N THR A 26 45.97 -23.04 -4.96
CA THR A 26 45.25 -22.50 -3.79
C THR A 26 44.70 -21.11 -4.07
N LEU A 27 45.48 -20.24 -4.71
CA LEU A 27 45.03 -18.91 -5.12
C LEU A 27 43.83 -18.99 -6.08
N GLY A 28 43.85 -19.93 -7.03
CA GLY A 28 42.73 -20.16 -7.94
C GLY A 28 41.43 -20.58 -7.22
N VAL A 29 41.55 -21.37 -6.15
CA VAL A 29 40.41 -21.78 -5.30
C VAL A 29 39.82 -20.58 -4.57
N GLU A 30 40.66 -19.83 -3.86
CA GLU A 30 40.23 -18.66 -3.09
C GLU A 30 39.58 -17.60 -4.00
N LEU A 31 40.18 -17.34 -5.16
CA LEU A 31 39.62 -16.40 -6.13
C LEU A 31 38.26 -16.85 -6.68
N CYS A 32 38.05 -18.15 -6.87
CA CYS A 32 36.75 -18.67 -7.28
C CYS A 32 35.67 -18.50 -6.21
N ASP A 33 36.03 -18.65 -4.94
CA ASP A 33 35.10 -18.42 -3.84
C ASP A 33 34.74 -16.93 -3.74
N ILE A 34 35.74 -16.05 -3.78
CA ILE A 34 35.55 -14.60 -3.81
C ILE A 34 34.69 -14.18 -5.01
N ALA A 35 34.91 -14.75 -6.21
CA ALA A 35 34.10 -14.45 -7.38
C ALA A 35 32.61 -14.71 -7.13
N GLY A 36 32.26 -15.86 -6.54
CA GLY A 36 30.87 -16.18 -6.25
C GLY A 36 30.26 -15.30 -5.15
N ASN A 37 31.05 -14.87 -4.16
CA ASN A 37 30.60 -13.89 -3.18
C ASN A 37 30.33 -12.52 -3.83
N VAL A 38 31.16 -12.11 -4.79
CA VAL A 38 30.97 -10.88 -5.57
C VAL A 38 29.70 -10.96 -6.43
N ASP A 39 29.43 -12.10 -7.07
CA ASP A 39 28.19 -12.33 -7.83
C ASP A 39 26.96 -12.25 -6.91
N GLU A 40 27.03 -12.80 -5.70
CA GLU A 40 25.94 -12.70 -4.72
C GLU A 40 25.70 -11.25 -4.28
N ILE A 41 26.77 -10.48 -4.05
CA ILE A 41 26.67 -9.04 -3.75
C ILE A 41 26.03 -8.29 -4.93
N ALA A 42 26.41 -8.60 -6.18
CA ALA A 42 25.81 -7.99 -7.36
C ALA A 42 24.28 -8.18 -7.42
N VAL A 43 23.81 -9.39 -7.12
CA VAL A 43 22.37 -9.69 -7.03
C VAL A 43 21.69 -8.88 -5.92
N ARG A 44 22.34 -8.77 -4.75
CA ARG A 44 21.80 -7.97 -3.62
C ARG A 44 21.73 -6.48 -3.95
N ILE A 45 22.74 -5.92 -4.62
CA ILE A 45 22.78 -4.53 -5.07
C ILE A 45 21.63 -4.24 -6.02
N LYS A 46 21.40 -5.11 -7.01
CA LYS A 46 20.28 -4.96 -7.94
C LYS A 46 18.94 -4.92 -7.20
N ARG A 47 18.75 -5.83 -6.25
CA ARG A 47 17.54 -5.85 -5.42
C ARG A 47 17.40 -4.58 -4.57
N GLN A 48 18.48 -4.03 -4.05
CA GLN A 48 18.44 -2.77 -3.31
C GLN A 48 18.03 -1.59 -4.23
N ALA A 49 18.52 -1.54 -5.46
CA ALA A 49 18.10 -0.53 -6.44
C ALA A 49 16.58 -0.58 -6.68
N ASP A 50 16.03 -1.78 -6.90
CA ASP A 50 14.58 -1.97 -7.09
C ASP A 50 13.78 -1.50 -5.87
N VAL A 51 14.28 -1.76 -4.65
CA VAL A 51 13.65 -1.31 -3.40
C VAL A 51 13.67 0.22 -3.29
N PHE A 52 14.79 0.89 -3.61
CA PHE A 52 14.86 2.35 -3.54
C PHE A 52 13.94 3.02 -4.57
N GLN A 53 13.83 2.47 -5.78
CA GLN A 53 12.87 2.97 -6.76
C GLN A 53 11.42 2.85 -6.25
N ALA A 54 11.07 1.72 -5.62
CA ALA A 54 9.74 1.53 -5.04
C ALA A 54 9.47 2.49 -3.87
N LEU A 55 10.48 2.76 -3.03
CA LEU A 55 10.38 3.73 -1.93
C LEU A 55 10.17 5.16 -2.44
N HIS A 56 10.90 5.56 -3.49
CA HIS A 56 10.73 6.87 -4.12
C HIS A 56 9.31 7.06 -4.66
N GLN A 57 8.79 6.05 -5.37
CA GLN A 57 7.41 6.06 -5.88
C GLN A 57 6.38 6.17 -4.75
N THR A 58 6.56 5.37 -3.69
CA THR A 58 5.67 5.38 -2.52
C THR A 58 5.67 6.73 -1.80
N ALA A 59 6.84 7.37 -1.67
CA ALA A 59 6.96 8.71 -1.07
C ALA A 59 6.22 9.77 -1.91
N THR A 60 6.35 9.69 -3.24
CA THR A 60 5.64 10.59 -4.17
C THR A 60 4.12 10.43 -4.04
N GLU A 61 3.62 9.20 -4.07
CA GLU A 61 2.18 8.90 -3.90
C GLU A 61 1.65 9.36 -2.54
N THR A 62 2.46 9.23 -1.49
CA THR A 62 2.13 9.70 -0.14
C THR A 62 2.01 11.22 -0.10
N SER A 63 2.95 11.95 -0.72
CA SER A 63 2.88 13.41 -0.82
C SER A 63 1.65 13.88 -1.59
N GLU A 64 1.34 13.28 -2.74
CA GLU A 64 0.12 13.61 -3.50
C GLU A 64 -1.16 13.33 -2.69
N GLY A 65 -1.21 12.20 -1.99
CA GLY A 65 -2.31 11.87 -1.08
C GLY A 65 -2.46 12.88 0.04
N ASN A 66 -1.34 13.30 0.63
CA ASN A 66 -1.29 14.28 1.69
C ASN A 66 -1.72 15.68 1.22
N GLN A 67 -1.37 16.10 0.00
CA GLN A 67 -1.84 17.35 -0.59
C GLN A 67 -3.36 17.39 -0.75
N ARG A 68 -3.99 16.25 -1.11
CA ARG A 68 -5.46 16.12 -1.14
C ARG A 68 -6.07 16.27 0.26
N ILE A 69 -5.46 15.66 1.28
CA ILE A 69 -5.90 15.81 2.69
C ILE A 69 -5.80 17.28 3.13
N ALA A 70 -4.69 17.95 2.81
CA ALA A 70 -4.49 19.36 3.13
C ALA A 70 -5.55 20.26 2.47
N SER A 71 -5.93 19.97 1.22
CA SER A 71 -7.01 20.69 0.53
C SER A 71 -8.36 20.47 1.21
N ALA A 72 -8.71 19.21 1.48
CA ALA A 72 -9.96 18.88 2.16
C ALA A 72 -10.06 19.53 3.55
N ALA A 73 -8.94 19.62 4.29
CA ALA A 73 -8.90 20.30 5.58
C ALA A 73 -9.07 21.82 5.48
N ARG A 74 -8.63 22.45 4.37
CA ARG A 74 -8.90 23.88 4.11
C ARG A 74 -10.35 24.12 3.72
N GLU A 75 -10.92 23.28 2.86
CA GLU A 75 -12.33 23.35 2.48
C GLU A 75 -13.26 23.13 3.68
N ALA A 76 -12.91 22.16 4.55
CA ALA A 76 -13.65 21.93 5.79
C ALA A 76 -13.68 23.16 6.71
N ARG A 77 -12.58 23.91 6.80
CA ARG A 77 -12.53 25.17 7.57
C ARG A 77 -13.39 26.27 6.94
N ASP A 78 -13.35 26.45 5.63
CA ASP A 78 -14.21 27.43 4.95
C ASP A 78 -15.71 27.13 5.18
N VAL A 79 -16.08 25.84 5.15
CA VAL A 79 -17.44 25.41 5.49
C VAL A 79 -17.76 25.68 6.97
N ALA A 80 -16.83 25.43 7.89
CA ALA A 80 -17.00 25.69 9.31
C ALA A 80 -17.19 27.18 9.61
N ASP A 81 -16.40 28.05 8.97
CA ASP A 81 -16.48 29.52 9.09
C ASP A 81 -17.85 30.03 8.62
N ARG A 82 -18.33 29.52 7.48
CA ARG A 82 -19.67 29.86 6.97
C ARG A 82 -20.78 29.39 7.91
N ALA A 83 -20.68 28.16 8.42
CA ALA A 83 -21.64 27.62 9.35
C ALA A 83 -21.63 28.38 10.69
N SER A 84 -20.46 28.85 11.16
CA SER A 84 -20.32 29.67 12.35
C SER A 84 -21.04 31.02 12.20
N ALA A 85 -20.92 31.65 11.03
CA ALA A 85 -21.68 32.86 10.71
C ALA A 85 -23.20 32.63 10.70
N GLU A 86 -23.67 31.49 10.16
CA GLU A 86 -25.09 31.11 10.18
C GLU A 86 -25.61 30.83 11.60
N ILE A 87 -24.80 30.21 12.46
CA ILE A 87 -25.12 30.01 13.88
C ILE A 87 -25.24 31.34 14.62
N ALA A 88 -24.30 32.27 14.39
CA ALA A 88 -24.37 33.60 14.99
C ALA A 88 -25.66 34.35 14.58
N ALA A 89 -26.03 34.28 13.30
CA ALA A 89 -27.28 34.86 12.80
C ALA A 89 -28.53 34.16 13.40
N SER A 90 -28.49 32.84 13.53
CA SER A 90 -29.57 32.04 14.13
C SER A 90 -29.76 32.39 15.61
N ARG A 91 -28.66 32.56 16.35
CA ARG A 91 -28.66 32.99 17.75
C ARG A 91 -29.32 34.36 17.90
N HIS A 92 -28.94 35.32 17.05
CA HIS A 92 -29.56 36.64 17.05
C HIS A 92 -31.08 36.57 16.80
N THR A 93 -31.51 35.70 15.88
CA THR A 93 -32.94 35.49 15.58
C THR A 93 -33.70 34.87 16.75
N ALA A 94 -33.09 33.91 17.45
CA ALA A 94 -33.68 33.29 18.64
C ALA A 94 -33.81 34.30 19.78
N ASP A 95 -32.79 35.11 20.03
CA ASP A 95 -32.82 36.18 21.05
C ASP A 95 -33.90 37.22 20.75
N ALA A 96 -34.01 37.65 19.49
CA ALA A 96 -35.06 38.56 19.05
C ALA A 96 -36.46 37.96 19.23
N SER A 97 -36.63 36.67 18.91
CA SER A 97 -37.89 35.95 19.09
C SER A 97 -38.28 35.85 20.57
N LEU A 98 -37.33 35.56 21.46
CA LEU A 98 -37.56 35.56 22.90
C LEU A 98 -37.99 36.94 23.42
N ALA A 99 -37.37 38.01 22.93
CA ALA A 99 -37.76 39.38 23.28
C ALA A 99 -39.19 39.72 22.78
N SER A 100 -39.55 39.35 21.55
CA SER A 100 -40.92 39.52 21.03
C SER A 100 -41.95 38.71 21.82
N ILE A 101 -41.64 37.47 22.19
CA ILE A 101 -42.54 36.64 23.01
C ILE A 101 -42.71 37.24 24.41
N HIS A 102 -41.65 37.78 25.01
CA HIS A 102 -41.74 38.50 26.28
C HIS A 102 -42.71 39.69 26.18
N GLY A 103 -42.56 40.52 25.14
CA GLY A 103 -43.47 41.64 24.89
C GLY A 103 -44.92 41.19 24.63
N LEU A 104 -45.13 40.05 23.97
CA LEU A 104 -46.46 39.46 23.79
C LEU A 104 -47.09 39.06 25.13
N VAL A 105 -46.33 38.39 26.01
CA VAL A 105 -46.81 38.00 27.34
C VAL A 105 -47.19 39.22 28.18
N GLU A 106 -46.36 40.27 28.17
CA GLU A 106 -46.66 41.54 28.85
C GLU A 106 -47.93 42.20 28.28
N GLY A 107 -48.05 42.29 26.94
CA GLY A 107 -49.21 42.88 26.28
C GLY A 107 -50.52 42.14 26.58
N VAL A 108 -50.50 40.80 26.54
CA VAL A 108 -51.68 39.98 26.86
C VAL A 108 -52.04 40.08 28.34
N SER A 109 -51.05 40.13 29.23
CA SER A 109 -51.27 40.31 30.68
C SER A 109 -51.87 41.69 30.99
N GLY A 110 -51.41 42.75 30.31
CA GLY A 110 -52.01 44.07 30.40
C GLY A 110 -53.47 44.08 29.92
N MET A 111 -53.74 43.44 28.79
CA MET A 111 -55.11 43.32 28.26
C MET A 111 -56.03 42.53 29.21
N ALA A 112 -55.53 41.48 29.86
CA ALA A 112 -56.29 40.77 30.90
C ALA A 112 -56.66 41.68 32.08
N GLY A 113 -55.78 42.59 32.48
CA GLY A 113 -56.05 43.60 33.50
C GLY A 113 -57.14 44.60 33.09
N GLU A 114 -57.08 45.13 31.87
CA GLU A 114 -58.12 46.03 31.31
C GLU A 114 -59.49 45.35 31.20
N ILE A 115 -59.53 44.08 30.77
CA ILE A 115 -60.76 43.29 30.69
C ILE A 115 -61.36 43.05 32.09
N ALA A 116 -60.52 42.79 33.10
CA ALA A 116 -60.97 42.68 34.49
C ALA A 116 -61.57 44.00 34.99
N GLY A 117 -60.92 45.13 34.70
CA GLY A 117 -61.46 46.45 35.01
C GLY A 117 -62.80 46.74 34.30
N LEU A 118 -62.93 46.34 33.04
CA LEU A 118 -64.20 46.46 32.29
C LEU A 118 -65.32 45.64 32.93
N ARG A 119 -65.02 44.40 33.36
CA ARG A 119 -66.00 43.55 34.08
C ARG A 119 -66.51 44.23 35.33
N ASP A 120 -65.60 44.77 36.15
CA ASP A 120 -65.95 45.44 37.40
C ASP A 120 -66.79 46.72 37.14
N ALA A 121 -66.49 47.47 36.07
CA ALA A 121 -67.29 48.61 35.62
C ALA A 121 -68.70 48.19 35.16
N LEU A 122 -68.83 47.12 34.38
CA LEU A 122 -70.13 46.58 33.95
C LEU A 122 -70.98 46.12 35.13
N GLU A 123 -70.38 45.48 36.14
CA GLU A 123 -71.07 45.09 37.37
C GLU A 123 -71.59 46.31 38.14
N HIS A 124 -70.78 47.37 38.22
CA HIS A 124 -71.19 48.63 38.85
C HIS A 124 -72.38 49.28 38.12
N VAL A 125 -72.33 49.36 36.78
CA VAL A 125 -73.43 49.89 35.97
C VAL A 125 -74.69 49.02 36.13
N GLY A 126 -74.53 47.70 36.24
CA GLY A 126 -75.64 46.77 36.53
C GLY A 126 -76.36 47.07 37.84
N LYS A 127 -75.60 47.28 38.93
CA LYS A 127 -76.17 47.66 40.24
C LYS A 127 -76.94 48.99 40.18
N VAL A 128 -76.42 49.96 39.44
CA VAL A 128 -77.09 51.26 39.24
C VAL A 128 -78.38 51.10 38.43
N ALA A 129 -78.34 50.33 37.32
CA ALA A 129 -79.51 50.07 36.48
C ALA A 129 -80.62 49.33 37.25
N GLU A 130 -80.25 48.34 38.08
CA GLU A 130 -81.17 47.63 38.96
C GLU A 130 -81.82 48.60 39.97
N GLY A 131 -81.04 49.50 40.57
CA GLY A 131 -81.55 50.55 41.45
C GLY A 131 -82.57 51.46 40.76
N ILE A 132 -82.29 51.91 39.53
CA ILE A 132 -83.22 52.72 38.73
C ILE A 132 -84.49 51.91 38.39
N SER A 133 -84.35 50.64 38.06
CA SER A 133 -85.45 49.71 37.76
C SER A 133 -86.39 49.56 38.97
N VAL A 134 -85.84 49.46 40.18
CA VAL A 134 -86.61 49.47 41.44
C VAL A 134 -87.35 50.80 41.63
N ILE A 135 -86.66 51.93 41.45
CA ILE A 135 -87.27 53.27 41.57
C ILE A 135 -88.42 53.42 40.56
N ALA A 136 -88.20 53.06 39.29
CA ALA A 136 -89.21 53.13 38.24
C ALA A 136 -90.45 52.28 38.59
N ARG A 137 -90.28 51.07 39.12
CA ARG A 137 -91.41 50.24 39.61
C ARG A 137 -92.16 50.90 40.76
N GLN A 138 -91.45 51.46 41.74
CA GLN A 138 -92.07 52.18 42.85
C GLN A 138 -92.82 53.43 42.38
N THR A 139 -92.22 54.23 41.47
CA THR A 139 -92.84 55.41 40.88
C THR A 139 -94.09 55.04 40.07
N ASN A 140 -94.05 53.94 39.33
CA ASN A 140 -95.21 53.43 38.58
C ASN A 140 -96.36 53.03 39.53
N LEU A 141 -96.07 52.38 40.66
CA LEU A 141 -97.06 52.04 41.68
C LEU A 141 -97.62 53.29 42.38
N LEU A 142 -96.78 54.27 42.71
CA LEU A 142 -97.20 55.56 43.27
C LEU A 142 -98.10 56.32 42.31
N ALA A 143 -97.74 56.39 41.03
CA ALA A 143 -98.51 57.04 39.99
C ALA A 143 -99.84 56.32 39.74
N LEU A 144 -99.87 54.98 39.81
CA LEU A 144 -101.10 54.20 39.74
C LEU A 144 -102.04 54.52 40.90
N ASN A 145 -101.53 54.55 42.13
CA ASN A 145 -102.32 54.92 43.32
C ASN A 145 -102.86 56.36 43.20
N ALA A 146 -102.04 57.29 42.73
CA ALA A 146 -102.45 58.68 42.50
C ALA A 146 -103.52 58.79 41.40
N ALA A 147 -103.42 58.01 40.32
CA ALA A 147 -104.42 57.98 39.25
C ALA A 147 -105.77 57.41 39.74
N ILE A 148 -105.74 56.38 40.59
CA ILE A 148 -106.92 55.80 41.24
C ILE A 148 -107.61 56.85 42.13
N GLU A 149 -106.85 57.54 42.98
CA GLU A 149 -107.42 58.54 43.89
C GLU A 149 -107.93 59.78 43.14
N ALA A 150 -107.23 60.19 42.08
CA ALA A 150 -107.68 61.26 41.19
C ALA A 150 -108.98 60.90 40.45
N ALA A 151 -109.17 59.64 40.03
CA ALA A 151 -110.43 59.15 39.48
C ALA A 151 -111.55 59.13 40.54
N ARG A 152 -111.21 58.83 41.79
CA ARG A 152 -112.12 58.82 42.95
C ARG A 152 -112.65 60.22 43.30
N ALA A 153 -111.84 61.26 43.11
CA ALA A 153 -112.19 62.66 43.33
C ALA A 153 -113.06 63.29 42.22
N GLY A 154 -113.44 62.53 41.18
CA GLY A 154 -114.38 62.98 40.15
C GLY A 154 -113.91 64.19 39.33
N VAL A 155 -114.73 65.24 39.22
CA VAL A 155 -114.44 66.42 38.37
C VAL A 155 -113.25 67.25 38.91
N ALA A 156 -113.03 67.26 40.23
CA ALA A 156 -111.94 68.00 40.88
C ALA A 156 -110.56 67.34 40.68
N GLY A 157 -110.51 66.02 40.49
CA GLY A 157 -109.27 65.26 40.31
C GLY A 157 -108.78 65.16 38.85
N ARG A 158 -109.51 65.74 37.90
CA ARG A 158 -109.30 65.49 36.45
C ARG A 158 -107.92 65.95 35.95
N SER A 159 -107.40 67.07 36.44
CA SER A 159 -106.03 67.55 36.12
C SER A 159 -104.94 66.68 36.76
N PHE A 160 -105.16 66.21 38.00
CA PHE A 160 -104.25 65.28 38.69
C PHE A 160 -104.21 63.90 38.02
N ALA A 161 -105.34 63.42 37.48
CA ALA A 161 -105.40 62.15 36.76
C ALA A 161 -104.53 62.16 35.48
N VAL A 162 -104.47 63.28 34.76
CA VAL A 162 -103.60 63.45 33.59
C VAL A 162 -102.12 63.38 33.98
N VAL A 163 -101.72 64.12 35.02
CA VAL A 163 -100.34 64.10 35.52
C VAL A 163 -99.95 62.71 36.02
N ALA A 164 -100.82 62.04 36.78
CA ALA A 164 -100.56 60.69 37.28
C ALA A 164 -100.42 59.67 36.14
N THR A 165 -101.20 59.81 35.06
CA THR A 165 -101.08 58.97 33.86
C THR A 165 -99.75 59.21 33.13
N GLU A 166 -99.31 60.47 33.01
CA GLU A 166 -98.03 60.82 32.38
C GLU A 166 -96.83 60.31 33.20
N VAL A 167 -96.87 60.44 34.54
CA VAL A 167 -95.83 59.91 35.43
C VAL A 167 -95.78 58.37 35.36
N LYS A 168 -96.94 57.71 35.28
CA LYS A 168 -97.02 56.25 35.09
C LYS A 168 -96.38 55.83 33.77
N LEU A 169 -96.69 56.53 32.68
CA LEU A 169 -96.10 56.27 31.36
C LEU A 169 -94.58 56.46 31.37
N LEU A 170 -94.09 57.55 32.00
CA LEU A 170 -92.66 57.82 32.14
C LEU A 170 -91.96 56.73 32.95
N ALA A 171 -92.55 56.32 34.09
CA ALA A 171 -92.03 55.25 34.92
C ALA A 171 -91.97 53.90 34.17
N SER A 172 -92.98 53.59 33.35
CA SER A 172 -92.99 52.40 32.50
C SER A 172 -91.89 52.45 31.43
N LYS A 173 -91.70 53.60 30.77
CA LYS A 173 -90.61 53.80 29.80
C LYS A 173 -89.23 53.69 30.45
N THR A 174 -89.08 54.22 31.68
CA THR A 174 -87.84 54.06 32.45
C THR A 174 -87.56 52.60 32.78
N ALA A 175 -88.58 51.84 33.20
CA ALA A 175 -88.44 50.41 33.48
C ALA A 175 -88.03 49.61 32.22
N GLU A 176 -88.66 49.89 31.08
CA GLU A 176 -88.31 49.27 29.79
C GLU A 176 -86.87 49.61 29.37
N ALA A 177 -86.46 50.88 29.52
CA ALA A 177 -85.10 51.30 29.23
C ALA A 177 -84.07 50.61 30.15
N THR A 178 -84.36 50.48 31.46
CA THR A 178 -83.48 49.73 32.37
C THR A 178 -83.39 48.26 32.01
N GLN A 179 -84.47 47.66 31.52
CA GLN A 179 -84.48 46.26 31.09
C GLN A 179 -83.62 46.04 29.82
N GLN A 180 -83.62 47.00 28.89
CA GLN A 180 -82.71 47.00 27.75
C GLN A 180 -81.24 47.16 28.18
N ILE A 181 -80.97 47.99 29.19
CA ILE A 181 -79.63 48.13 29.78
C ILE A 181 -79.19 46.81 30.41
N GLU A 182 -80.02 46.16 31.22
CA GLU A 182 -79.74 44.86 31.83
C GLU A 182 -79.41 43.80 30.76
N HIS A 183 -80.19 43.71 29.69
CA HIS A 183 -79.91 42.80 28.56
C HIS A 183 -78.56 43.10 27.88
N THR A 184 -78.26 44.39 27.66
CA THR A 184 -76.99 44.82 27.04
C THR A 184 -75.79 44.49 27.94
N LEU A 185 -75.92 44.71 29.24
CA LEU A 185 -74.90 44.37 30.24
C LEU A 185 -74.66 42.86 30.29
N ALA A 186 -75.71 42.04 30.23
CA ALA A 186 -75.55 40.57 30.17
C ALA A 186 -74.76 40.14 28.93
N THR A 187 -75.08 40.72 27.76
CA THR A 187 -74.35 40.45 26.51
C THR A 187 -72.88 40.89 26.59
N LEU A 188 -72.62 42.07 27.17
CA LEU A 188 -71.25 42.57 27.37
C LEU A 188 -70.49 41.72 28.39
N GLY A 189 -71.15 41.25 29.45
CA GLY A 189 -70.58 40.32 30.42
C GLY A 189 -70.12 39.01 29.77
N GLU A 190 -70.97 38.38 28.96
CA GLU A 190 -70.62 37.16 28.23
C GLU A 190 -69.43 37.38 27.28
N ARG A 191 -69.39 38.51 26.56
CA ARG A 191 -68.26 38.87 25.70
C ARG A 191 -66.97 39.08 26.49
N THR A 192 -67.05 39.70 27.66
CA THR A 192 -65.90 39.96 28.54
C THR A 192 -65.34 38.63 29.07
N GLU A 193 -66.19 37.71 29.51
CA GLU A 193 -65.79 36.35 29.93
C GLU A 193 -65.14 35.55 28.80
N ARG A 194 -65.66 35.67 27.56
CA ARG A 194 -65.01 35.06 26.40
C ARG A 194 -63.63 35.65 26.14
N LEU A 195 -63.48 36.97 26.17
CA LEU A 195 -62.19 37.64 25.99
C LEU A 195 -61.18 37.26 27.09
N MET A 196 -61.62 37.08 28.34
CA MET A 196 -60.76 36.57 29.41
C MET A 196 -60.23 35.16 29.13
N ARG A 197 -61.11 34.24 28.68
CA ARG A 197 -60.71 32.88 28.31
C ARG A 197 -59.72 32.87 27.15
N GLU A 198 -59.97 33.68 26.12
CA GLU A 198 -59.06 33.84 24.99
C GLU A 198 -57.70 34.42 25.40
N SER A 199 -57.70 35.42 26.28
CA SER A 199 -56.48 36.02 26.85
C SER A 199 -55.64 34.97 27.59
N ASN A 200 -56.25 34.20 28.51
CA ASN A 200 -55.56 33.15 29.25
C ASN A 200 -54.98 32.06 28.33
N ALA A 201 -55.73 31.67 27.29
CA ALA A 201 -55.24 30.72 26.28
C ALA A 201 -54.04 31.29 25.49
N ASN A 202 -54.04 32.59 25.18
CA ASN A 202 -52.91 33.24 24.50
C ASN A 202 -51.67 33.33 25.39
N VAL A 203 -51.82 33.55 26.70
CA VAL A 203 -50.69 33.48 27.65
C VAL A 203 -50.08 32.08 27.67
N ALA A 204 -50.89 31.03 27.72
CA ALA A 204 -50.40 29.65 27.67
C ALA A 204 -49.61 29.38 26.38
N ARG A 205 -50.17 29.73 25.20
CA ARG A 205 -49.48 29.59 23.90
C ARG A 205 -48.17 30.38 23.84
N ALA A 206 -48.14 31.58 24.41
CA ALA A 206 -46.94 32.41 24.45
C ALA A 206 -45.85 31.77 25.33
N ASN A 207 -46.23 31.17 26.45
CA ASN A 207 -45.30 30.43 27.30
C ASN A 207 -44.74 29.17 26.60
N ASP A 208 -45.58 28.43 25.88
CA ASP A 208 -45.15 27.27 25.09
C ASP A 208 -44.17 27.70 23.98
N ALA A 209 -44.49 28.79 23.26
CA ALA A 209 -43.59 29.36 22.25
C ALA A 209 -42.26 29.80 22.84
N ARG A 210 -42.27 30.37 24.05
CA ARG A 210 -41.06 30.77 24.78
C ARG A 210 -40.19 29.55 25.12
N GLU A 211 -40.79 28.47 25.59
CA GLU A 211 -40.08 27.24 25.92
C GLU A 211 -39.47 26.59 24.66
N GLY A 212 -40.26 26.49 23.59
CA GLY A 212 -39.76 26.02 22.29
C GLY A 212 -38.61 26.86 21.75
N THR A 213 -38.68 28.18 21.86
CA THR A 213 -37.62 29.09 21.42
C THR A 213 -36.35 28.94 22.28
N ARG A 214 -36.47 28.71 23.59
CA ARG A 214 -35.31 28.40 24.46
C ARG A 214 -34.66 27.08 24.10
N ALA A 215 -35.45 26.06 23.77
CA ALA A 215 -34.91 24.78 23.32
C ALA A 215 -34.12 24.96 22.00
N ILE A 216 -34.65 25.73 21.05
CA ILE A 216 -33.95 26.10 19.81
C ILE A 216 -32.62 26.82 20.12
N ALA A 217 -32.64 27.81 21.01
CA ALA A 217 -31.44 28.53 21.41
C ALA A 217 -30.36 27.59 22.00
N SER A 218 -30.76 26.61 22.81
CA SER A 218 -29.83 25.61 23.36
C SER A 218 -29.22 24.71 22.29
N VAL A 219 -29.98 24.34 21.25
CA VAL A 219 -29.47 23.56 20.11
C VAL A 219 -28.47 24.38 19.31
N ILE A 220 -28.74 25.67 19.09
CA ILE A 220 -27.84 26.61 18.40
C ILE A 220 -26.50 26.73 19.15
N GLU A 221 -26.53 26.89 20.47
CA GLU A 221 -25.29 26.92 21.28
C GLU A 221 -24.48 25.63 21.16
N THR A 222 -25.16 24.47 21.25
CA THR A 222 -24.52 23.16 21.11
C THR A 222 -23.87 23.02 19.73
N ALA A 223 -24.57 23.41 18.68
CA ALA A 223 -24.06 23.41 17.32
C ALA A 223 -22.85 24.35 17.17
N GLY A 224 -22.85 25.51 17.83
CA GLY A 224 -21.70 26.42 17.87
C GLY A 224 -20.46 25.77 18.46
N THR A 225 -20.59 25.12 19.63
CA THR A 225 -19.45 24.42 20.26
C THR A 225 -18.92 23.25 19.43
N ALA A 226 -19.81 22.59 18.67
CA ALA A 226 -19.43 21.51 17.77
C ALA A 226 -18.65 22.04 16.56
N LEU A 227 -19.04 23.19 16.00
CA LEU A 227 -18.31 23.84 14.91
C LEU A 227 -16.93 24.32 15.34
N ASP A 228 -16.79 24.93 16.52
CA ASP A 228 -15.48 25.33 17.06
C ASP A 228 -14.54 24.12 17.21
N THR A 229 -15.08 23.00 17.67
CA THR A 229 -14.32 21.74 17.76
C THR A 229 -13.90 21.24 16.37
N PHE A 230 -14.80 21.33 15.39
CA PHE A 230 -14.56 20.90 14.03
C PHE A 230 -13.49 21.77 13.33
N ASP A 231 -13.57 23.10 13.46
CA ASP A 231 -12.55 24.03 12.94
C ASP A 231 -11.17 23.70 13.51
N ARG A 232 -11.08 23.52 14.84
CA ARG A 232 -9.83 23.14 15.50
C ARG A 232 -9.27 21.82 14.97
N GLN A 233 -10.11 20.81 14.76
CA GLN A 233 -9.70 19.53 14.19
C GLN A 233 -9.20 19.67 12.75
N ALA A 234 -9.90 20.44 11.92
CA ALA A 234 -9.48 20.71 10.56
C ALA A 234 -8.15 21.49 10.50
N GLY A 235 -7.93 22.41 11.44
CA GLY A 235 -6.64 23.08 11.65
C GLY A 235 -5.51 22.11 12.04
N GLN A 236 -5.77 21.15 12.93
CA GLN A 236 -4.80 20.11 13.30
C GLN A 236 -4.46 19.19 12.13
N ILE A 237 -5.45 18.81 11.31
CA ILE A 237 -5.22 18.02 10.10
C ILE A 237 -4.32 18.78 9.13
N ALA A 238 -4.56 20.08 8.91
CA ALA A 238 -3.73 20.88 8.02
C ALA A 238 -2.27 20.97 8.49
N GLN A 239 -2.03 21.16 9.80
CA GLN A 239 -0.67 21.15 10.37
C GLN A 239 0.00 19.78 10.24
N ALA A 240 -0.73 18.70 10.50
CA ALA A 240 -0.22 17.35 10.33
C ALA A 240 0.16 17.09 8.86
N SER A 241 -0.64 17.58 7.92
CA SER A 241 -0.30 17.49 6.50
C SER A 241 0.95 18.27 6.14
N GLU A 242 1.15 19.48 6.67
CA GLU A 242 2.40 20.22 6.45
C GLU A 242 3.64 19.46 6.97
N ALA A 243 3.52 18.81 8.13
CA ALA A 243 4.59 17.97 8.68
C ALA A 243 4.89 16.76 7.78
N ILE A 244 3.85 16.04 7.34
CA ILE A 244 3.98 14.88 6.44
C ILE A 244 4.66 15.28 5.12
N GLU A 245 4.33 16.46 4.58
CA GLU A 245 4.96 16.95 3.35
C GLU A 245 6.47 17.17 3.54
N SER A 246 6.88 17.78 4.65
CA SER A 246 8.29 17.96 5.00
C SER A 246 9.02 16.64 5.22
N GLU A 247 8.37 15.67 5.87
CA GLU A 247 8.92 14.33 6.08
C GLU A 247 9.08 13.56 4.76
N CYS A 248 8.10 13.65 3.85
CA CYS A 248 8.18 13.05 2.53
C CYS A 248 9.32 13.65 1.71
N ALA A 249 9.49 14.98 1.73
CA ALA A 249 10.60 15.64 1.05
C ALA A 249 11.97 15.18 1.57
N THR A 250 12.08 15.01 2.90
CA THR A 250 13.30 14.50 3.53
C THR A 250 13.55 13.03 3.17
N LEU A 251 12.49 12.21 3.15
CA LEU A 251 12.57 10.80 2.75
C LEU A 251 13.05 10.65 1.31
N VAL A 252 12.52 11.44 0.37
CA VAL A 252 12.95 11.43 -1.03
C VAL A 252 14.45 11.75 -1.14
N ALA A 253 14.92 12.80 -0.45
CA ALA A 253 16.33 13.15 -0.46
C ALA A 253 17.23 12.03 0.07
N HIS A 254 16.82 11.34 1.14
CA HIS A 254 17.56 10.18 1.66
C HIS A 254 17.53 8.98 0.72
N VAL A 255 16.40 8.71 0.07
CA VAL A 255 16.30 7.62 -0.92
C VAL A 255 17.20 7.90 -2.12
N ASP A 256 17.28 9.14 -2.59
CA ASP A 256 18.18 9.53 -3.67
C ASP A 256 19.66 9.34 -3.30
N GLU A 257 20.07 9.73 -2.09
CA GLU A 257 21.42 9.50 -1.57
C GLU A 257 21.74 8.00 -1.50
N MET A 258 20.79 7.18 -1.02
CA MET A 258 20.96 5.73 -0.97
C MET A 258 21.02 5.09 -2.37
N ALA A 259 20.23 5.58 -3.32
CA ALA A 259 20.25 5.12 -4.70
C ALA A 259 21.59 5.42 -5.38
N ASP A 260 22.17 6.59 -5.13
CA ASP A 260 23.51 6.95 -5.60
C ASP A 260 24.58 6.03 -4.98
N GLY A 261 24.49 5.77 -3.67
CA GLY A 261 25.37 4.81 -2.98
C GLY A 261 25.28 3.38 -3.55
N VAL A 262 24.10 2.94 -3.97
CA VAL A 262 23.90 1.65 -4.67
C VAL A 262 24.52 1.66 -6.06
N SER A 263 24.37 2.76 -6.81
CA SER A 263 25.01 2.94 -8.12
C SER A 263 26.53 2.80 -8.02
N HIS A 264 27.15 3.52 -7.08
CA HIS A 264 28.58 3.39 -6.81
C HIS A 264 28.98 1.97 -6.37
N SER A 265 28.18 1.34 -5.51
CA SER A 265 28.43 -0.05 -5.09
C SER A 265 28.42 -1.01 -6.28
N ALA A 266 27.51 -0.83 -7.24
CA ALA A 266 27.45 -1.62 -8.47
C ALA A 266 28.75 -1.48 -9.28
N GLU A 267 29.26 -0.26 -9.45
CA GLU A 267 30.53 0.00 -10.12
C GLU A 267 31.73 -0.64 -9.40
N HIS A 268 31.73 -0.63 -8.06
CA HIS A 268 32.77 -1.28 -7.27
C HIS A 268 32.76 -2.81 -7.43
N VAL A 269 31.57 -3.41 -7.47
CA VAL A 269 31.39 -4.85 -7.66
C VAL A 269 31.82 -5.28 -9.06
N GLU A 270 31.47 -4.55 -10.10
CA GLU A 270 31.94 -4.85 -11.46
C GLU A 270 33.47 -4.77 -11.57
N ARG A 271 34.09 -3.72 -11.00
CA ARG A 271 35.56 -3.62 -10.94
C ARG A 271 36.19 -4.76 -10.14
N ALA A 272 35.57 -5.20 -9.04
CA ALA A 272 36.05 -6.34 -8.27
C ALA A 272 35.99 -7.63 -9.12
N ARG A 273 34.88 -7.85 -9.82
CA ARG A 273 34.67 -8.99 -10.72
C ARG A 273 35.72 -9.04 -11.83
N GLU A 274 36.01 -7.91 -12.48
CA GLU A 274 37.07 -7.81 -13.50
C GLU A 274 38.45 -8.16 -12.94
N ARG A 275 38.81 -7.62 -11.76
CA ARG A 275 40.10 -7.91 -11.12
C ARG A 275 40.23 -9.38 -10.73
N ILE A 276 39.17 -9.99 -10.19
CA ILE A 276 39.17 -11.41 -9.81
C ILE A 276 39.33 -12.29 -11.06
N ASN A 277 38.62 -11.99 -12.14
CA ASN A 277 38.78 -12.70 -13.41
C ASN A 277 40.20 -12.57 -13.98
N GLY A 278 40.81 -11.38 -13.87
CA GLY A 278 42.21 -11.17 -14.23
C GLY A 278 43.16 -12.03 -13.39
N LEU A 279 42.97 -12.08 -12.07
CA LEU A 279 43.79 -12.88 -11.16
C LEU A 279 43.61 -14.39 -11.38
N LEU A 280 42.38 -14.85 -11.70
CA LEU A 280 42.12 -16.23 -12.10
C LEU A 280 42.90 -16.59 -13.36
N GLY A 281 42.89 -15.71 -14.37
CA GLY A 281 43.69 -15.89 -15.59
C GLY A 281 45.20 -15.97 -15.32
N VAL A 282 45.72 -15.17 -14.38
CA VAL A 282 47.14 -15.24 -13.96
C VAL A 282 47.45 -16.57 -13.27
N SER A 283 46.59 -17.03 -12.35
CA SER A 283 46.74 -18.34 -11.68
C SER A 283 46.74 -19.48 -12.69
N GLU A 284 45.77 -19.49 -13.62
CA GLU A 284 45.67 -20.48 -14.70
C GLU A 284 46.91 -20.47 -15.60
N HIS A 285 47.44 -19.28 -15.94
CA HIS A 285 48.66 -19.15 -16.73
C HIS A 285 49.90 -19.69 -16.01
N LEU A 286 50.09 -19.39 -14.72
CA LEU A 286 51.20 -19.90 -13.92
C LEU A 286 51.17 -21.43 -13.83
N ILE A 287 50.00 -22.00 -13.60
CA ILE A 287 49.81 -23.45 -13.59
C ILE A 287 50.13 -24.05 -14.97
N GLY A 288 49.68 -23.42 -16.05
CA GLY A 288 49.98 -23.83 -17.42
C GLY A 288 51.49 -23.84 -17.73
N LEU A 289 52.23 -22.83 -17.28
CA LEU A 289 53.69 -22.76 -17.44
C LEU A 289 54.41 -23.89 -16.70
N ILE A 290 54.00 -24.19 -15.47
CA ILE A 290 54.60 -25.27 -14.67
C ILE A 290 54.26 -26.63 -15.27
N ALA A 291 53.03 -26.84 -15.71
CA ALA A 291 52.62 -28.07 -16.37
C ALA A 291 53.32 -28.31 -17.72
N GLY A 292 53.83 -27.25 -18.35
CA GLY A 292 54.69 -27.32 -19.54
C GLY A 292 56.16 -27.62 -19.24
N SER A 293 56.56 -27.66 -17.96
CA SER A 293 57.92 -28.01 -17.52
C SER A 293 58.04 -29.50 -17.19
N ASP A 294 59.26 -30.01 -17.03
CA ASP A 294 59.53 -31.40 -16.63
C ASP A 294 59.30 -31.67 -15.13
N VAL A 295 58.58 -30.79 -14.43
CA VAL A 295 58.33 -30.89 -12.98
C VAL A 295 57.02 -31.61 -12.70
N GLU A 296 57.09 -32.68 -11.92
CA GLU A 296 55.93 -33.42 -11.44
C GLU A 296 55.24 -32.68 -10.27
N THR A 297 54.01 -32.26 -10.51
CA THR A 297 53.10 -31.66 -9.52
C THR A 297 51.97 -32.61 -9.12
N GLU A 298 51.21 -32.26 -8.09
CA GLU A 298 49.99 -32.97 -7.67
C GLU A 298 48.96 -33.13 -8.80
N ASP A 299 48.92 -32.16 -9.72
CA ASP A 299 47.99 -32.16 -10.86
C ASP A 299 48.48 -33.05 -12.03
N THR A 300 49.75 -33.46 -12.02
CA THR A 300 50.39 -34.16 -13.15
C THR A 300 49.73 -35.48 -13.53
N PRO A 301 49.28 -36.35 -12.59
CA PRO A 301 48.53 -37.55 -12.93
C PRO A 301 47.25 -37.25 -13.74
N PHE A 302 46.51 -36.18 -13.38
CA PHE A 302 45.29 -35.76 -14.07
C PHE A 302 45.61 -35.15 -15.44
N ILE A 303 46.68 -34.34 -15.53
CA ILE A 303 47.19 -33.74 -16.77
C ILE A 303 47.56 -34.81 -17.80
N ARG A 304 48.29 -35.86 -17.38
CA ARG A 304 48.63 -36.97 -18.27
C ARG A 304 47.39 -37.75 -18.70
N ALA A 305 46.47 -37.99 -17.77
CA ALA A 305 45.23 -38.72 -18.04
C ALA A 305 44.35 -37.97 -19.05
N VAL A 306 44.16 -36.66 -18.89
CA VAL A 306 43.34 -35.86 -19.81
C VAL A 306 43.95 -35.80 -21.21
N ARG A 307 45.28 -35.61 -21.32
CA ARG A 307 45.97 -35.58 -22.63
C ARG A 307 45.88 -36.93 -23.35
N ARG A 308 46.08 -38.02 -22.61
CA ARG A 308 45.91 -39.38 -23.16
C ARG A 308 44.48 -39.62 -23.62
N ALA A 309 43.50 -39.25 -22.80
CA ALA A 309 42.09 -39.44 -23.12
C ALA A 309 41.66 -38.59 -24.32
N ALA A 310 42.07 -37.33 -24.40
CA ALA A 310 41.81 -36.46 -25.56
C ALA A 310 42.35 -37.07 -26.86
N LYS A 311 43.59 -37.60 -26.82
CA LYS A 311 44.19 -38.31 -27.95
C LYS A 311 43.40 -39.57 -28.33
N GLN A 312 43.02 -40.38 -27.35
CA GLN A 312 42.24 -41.60 -27.57
C GLN A 312 40.85 -41.30 -28.16
N VAL A 313 40.21 -40.21 -27.76
CA VAL A 313 38.95 -39.76 -28.35
C VAL A 313 39.16 -39.37 -29.81
N GLY A 314 40.20 -38.58 -30.10
CA GLY A 314 40.58 -38.21 -31.48
C GLY A 314 40.80 -39.43 -32.36
N GLU A 315 41.67 -40.35 -31.94
CA GLU A 315 41.97 -41.61 -32.65
C GLU A 315 40.71 -42.47 -32.86
N SER A 316 39.81 -42.52 -31.87
CA SER A 316 38.54 -43.25 -31.97
C SER A 316 37.58 -42.62 -32.99
N PHE A 317 37.51 -41.29 -33.02
CA PHE A 317 36.69 -40.54 -33.98
C PHE A 317 37.24 -40.68 -35.40
N GLU A 318 38.55 -40.61 -35.59
CA GLU A 318 39.23 -40.87 -36.86
C GLU A 318 38.95 -42.30 -37.37
N ALA A 319 39.06 -43.30 -36.48
CA ALA A 319 38.75 -44.68 -36.82
C ALA A 319 37.26 -44.88 -37.18
N ALA A 320 36.35 -44.13 -36.55
CA ALA A 320 34.92 -44.17 -36.86
C ALA A 320 34.62 -43.54 -38.23
N LEU A 321 35.28 -42.43 -38.57
CA LEU A 321 35.20 -41.82 -39.91
C LEU A 321 35.71 -42.78 -40.98
N ALA A 322 36.87 -43.41 -40.75
CA ALA A 322 37.46 -44.38 -41.70
C ALA A 322 36.56 -45.61 -41.93
N LYS A 323 35.77 -46.01 -40.93
CA LYS A 323 34.82 -47.12 -41.00
C LYS A 323 33.42 -46.72 -41.48
N GLY A 324 33.20 -45.43 -41.80
CA GLY A 324 31.90 -44.92 -42.22
C GLY A 324 30.80 -44.95 -41.13
N LYS A 325 31.18 -45.04 -39.85
CA LYS A 325 30.21 -45.04 -38.73
C LYS A 325 29.57 -43.68 -38.47
N ILE A 326 30.27 -42.61 -38.85
CA ILE A 326 29.80 -41.22 -38.84
C ILE A 326 30.44 -40.49 -40.02
N THR A 327 29.79 -39.45 -40.55
CA THR A 327 30.38 -38.57 -41.57
C THR A 327 31.09 -37.39 -40.92
N GLU A 328 32.08 -36.82 -41.60
CA GLU A 328 32.76 -35.62 -41.10
C GLU A 328 31.79 -34.45 -40.89
N GLN A 329 30.85 -34.26 -41.82
CA GLN A 329 29.80 -33.25 -41.68
C GLN A 329 28.98 -33.43 -40.40
N ALA A 330 28.58 -34.66 -40.06
CA ALA A 330 27.80 -34.93 -38.85
C ALA A 330 28.65 -34.79 -37.57
N LEU A 331 29.94 -35.15 -37.62
CA LEU A 331 30.84 -35.04 -36.46
C LEU A 331 31.15 -33.58 -36.09
N PHE A 332 31.22 -32.70 -37.09
CA PHE A 332 31.50 -31.28 -36.93
C PHE A 332 30.26 -30.38 -37.02
N ASP A 333 29.05 -30.94 -37.06
CA ASP A 333 27.82 -30.14 -37.01
C ASP A 333 27.72 -29.42 -35.65
N ARG A 334 27.27 -28.16 -35.67
CA ARG A 334 27.07 -27.31 -34.48
C ARG A 334 25.61 -26.88 -34.33
N ARG A 335 24.71 -27.50 -35.08
CA ARG A 335 23.27 -27.31 -34.92
C ARG A 335 22.80 -28.20 -33.78
N TYR A 336 22.19 -27.55 -32.79
CA TYR A 336 21.67 -28.20 -31.59
C TYR A 336 20.14 -28.10 -31.59
N GLU A 337 19.47 -29.24 -31.59
CA GLU A 337 18.01 -29.32 -31.54
C GLU A 337 17.54 -29.53 -30.10
N PRO A 338 16.69 -28.65 -29.54
CA PRO A 338 16.14 -28.82 -28.19
C PRO A 338 15.38 -30.14 -28.06
N ILE A 339 15.61 -30.86 -26.96
CA ILE A 339 14.78 -32.01 -26.56
C ILE A 339 13.54 -31.44 -25.86
N PRO A 340 12.32 -31.60 -26.42
CA PRO A 340 11.11 -31.03 -25.82
C PRO A 340 10.85 -31.60 -24.42
N GLY A 341 10.43 -30.72 -23.50
CA GLY A 341 10.07 -31.11 -22.13
C GLY A 341 11.24 -31.42 -21.19
N SER A 342 12.49 -31.25 -21.63
CA SER A 342 13.67 -31.39 -20.76
C SER A 342 13.89 -30.15 -19.87
N ASN A 343 14.16 -30.36 -18.59
CA ASN A 343 14.46 -29.30 -17.63
C ASN A 343 15.54 -29.75 -16.61
N PRO A 344 16.79 -29.23 -16.66
CA PRO A 344 17.30 -28.21 -17.59
C PRO A 344 17.26 -28.64 -19.06
N GLN A 345 17.22 -27.66 -19.98
CA GLN A 345 17.15 -27.91 -21.42
C GLN A 345 18.31 -28.80 -21.90
N GLN A 346 17.97 -29.96 -22.47
CA GLN A 346 18.88 -30.84 -23.18
C GLN A 346 18.74 -30.64 -24.70
N LEU A 347 19.79 -30.96 -25.44
CA LEU A 347 19.96 -30.68 -26.86
C LEU A 347 20.54 -31.90 -27.59
N MET A 348 20.16 -32.10 -28.84
CA MET A 348 20.70 -33.13 -29.72
C MET A 348 21.55 -32.50 -30.82
N ALA A 349 22.74 -33.05 -31.06
CA ALA A 349 23.57 -32.79 -32.23
C ALA A 349 23.64 -34.04 -33.10
N SER A 350 24.05 -33.90 -34.36
CA SER A 350 24.15 -35.02 -35.30
C SER A 350 25.11 -36.13 -34.84
N PHE A 351 26.10 -35.80 -34.01
CA PHE A 351 27.06 -36.76 -33.45
C PHE A 351 26.65 -37.36 -32.09
N THR A 352 25.57 -36.90 -31.45
CA THR A 352 25.25 -37.29 -30.06
C THR A 352 25.06 -38.79 -29.87
N ARG A 353 24.39 -39.47 -30.81
CA ARG A 353 24.21 -40.94 -30.74
C ARG A 353 25.55 -41.67 -30.86
N PHE A 354 26.39 -41.22 -31.78
CA PHE A 354 27.73 -41.80 -31.98
C PHE A 354 28.61 -41.64 -30.74
N THR A 355 28.57 -40.46 -30.10
CA THR A 355 29.33 -40.23 -28.88
C THR A 355 28.77 -41.00 -27.69
N ASP A 356 27.45 -41.24 -27.62
CA ASP A 356 26.81 -42.07 -26.59
C ASP A 356 27.33 -43.52 -26.63
N GLU A 357 27.64 -44.04 -27.83
CA GLU A 357 28.22 -45.37 -28.02
C GLU A 357 29.73 -45.41 -27.79
N THR A 358 30.43 -44.31 -28.09
CA THR A 358 31.90 -44.30 -28.20
C THR A 358 32.60 -43.78 -26.95
N LEU A 359 32.13 -42.67 -26.38
CA LEU A 359 32.80 -41.97 -25.30
C LEU A 359 32.82 -42.71 -23.95
N PRO A 360 31.79 -43.50 -23.55
CA PRO A 360 31.81 -44.17 -22.25
C PRO A 360 32.98 -45.14 -22.07
N ALA A 361 33.46 -45.77 -23.14
CA ALA A 361 34.62 -46.67 -23.10
C ALA A 361 35.92 -45.96 -22.69
N ILE A 362 36.00 -44.64 -22.89
CA ILE A 362 37.15 -43.80 -22.52
C ILE A 362 36.87 -43.04 -21.21
N GLN A 363 35.66 -42.51 -21.05
CA GLN A 363 35.29 -41.66 -19.90
C GLN A 363 35.13 -42.44 -18.59
N GLU A 364 34.54 -43.64 -18.62
CA GLU A 364 34.19 -44.39 -17.41
C GLU A 364 35.41 -44.97 -16.68
N PRO A 365 36.40 -45.59 -17.35
CA PRO A 365 37.57 -46.14 -16.67
C PRO A 365 38.38 -45.08 -15.93
N LEU A 366 38.38 -43.83 -16.43
CA LEU A 366 39.11 -42.72 -15.82
C LEU A 366 38.56 -42.34 -14.44
N LEU A 367 37.29 -42.60 -14.14
CA LEU A 367 36.73 -42.34 -12.80
C LEU A 367 37.42 -43.19 -11.71
N ALA A 368 37.94 -44.37 -12.07
CA ALA A 368 38.63 -45.26 -11.15
C ALA A 368 40.13 -44.92 -10.97
N LEU A 369 40.66 -43.95 -11.73
CA LEU A 369 42.06 -43.56 -11.66
C LEU A 369 42.42 -42.91 -10.31
N ASN A 370 41.50 -42.13 -9.75
CA ASN A 370 41.66 -41.46 -8.46
C ASN A 370 40.28 -41.07 -7.91
N GLU A 371 40.05 -41.28 -6.61
CA GLU A 371 38.75 -40.98 -5.95
C GLU A 371 38.36 -39.50 -6.01
N ARG A 372 39.33 -38.60 -6.22
CA ARG A 372 39.08 -37.17 -6.38
C ARG A 372 38.39 -36.83 -7.70
N ILE A 373 38.43 -37.71 -8.71
CA ILE A 373 37.84 -37.45 -10.02
C ILE A 373 36.31 -37.40 -9.89
N ALA A 374 35.77 -36.20 -10.05
CA ALA A 374 34.34 -35.96 -10.03
C ALA A 374 33.71 -36.41 -11.34
N PHE A 375 34.30 -36.04 -12.48
CA PHE A 375 33.84 -36.46 -13.81
C PHE A 375 34.92 -36.39 -14.89
N CYS A 376 34.65 -37.09 -15.99
CA CYS A 376 35.37 -37.04 -17.25
C CYS A 376 34.35 -36.82 -18.38
N ALA A 377 34.56 -35.81 -19.22
CA ALA A 377 33.62 -35.45 -20.27
C ALA A 377 34.34 -34.93 -21.52
N ALA A 378 33.75 -35.14 -22.69
CA ALA A 378 34.17 -34.44 -23.91
C ALA A 378 33.14 -33.36 -24.20
N VAL A 379 33.59 -32.18 -24.60
CA VAL A 379 32.76 -31.08 -25.07
C VAL A 379 33.24 -30.64 -26.44
N ASP A 380 32.33 -30.19 -27.31
CA ASP A 380 32.74 -29.54 -28.55
C ASP A 380 33.24 -28.10 -28.31
N GLU A 381 33.66 -27.42 -29.37
CA GLU A 381 34.19 -26.04 -29.30
C GLU A 381 33.22 -24.97 -28.76
N ASN A 382 31.92 -25.27 -28.73
CA ASN A 382 30.91 -24.39 -28.15
C ASN A 382 30.58 -24.76 -26.70
N GLY A 383 31.24 -25.79 -26.14
CA GLY A 383 30.97 -26.29 -24.80
C GLY A 383 29.76 -27.23 -24.73
N TYR A 384 29.29 -27.76 -25.87
CA TYR A 384 28.22 -28.76 -25.86
C TYR A 384 28.79 -30.11 -25.43
N LEU A 385 28.20 -30.66 -24.36
CA LEU A 385 28.57 -31.94 -23.77
C LEU A 385 27.59 -33.01 -24.25
N PRO A 386 27.88 -33.78 -25.31
CA PRO A 386 26.93 -34.74 -25.86
C PRO A 386 26.68 -35.91 -24.91
N THR A 387 27.76 -36.49 -24.39
CA THR A 387 27.76 -37.70 -23.58
C THR A 387 28.60 -37.48 -22.34
N HIS A 388 28.00 -37.70 -21.18
CA HIS A 388 28.64 -37.59 -19.88
C HIS A 388 28.85 -38.99 -19.29
N ASN A 389 29.70 -39.08 -18.24
CA ASN A 389 29.71 -40.27 -17.39
C ASN A 389 28.31 -40.74 -17.00
N ARG A 390 28.12 -42.06 -16.88
CA ARG A 390 26.81 -42.70 -16.64
C ARG A 390 26.07 -42.10 -15.45
N LYS A 391 26.78 -41.82 -14.35
CA LYS A 391 26.20 -41.22 -13.13
C LYS A 391 25.58 -39.83 -13.34
N PHE A 392 25.92 -39.13 -14.42
CA PHE A 392 25.37 -37.82 -14.80
C PHE A 392 24.63 -37.84 -16.14
N SER A 393 24.33 -39.03 -16.66
CA SER A 393 23.56 -39.27 -17.88
C SER A 393 22.24 -39.99 -17.58
N GLN A 394 21.61 -39.65 -16.45
CA GLN A 394 20.38 -40.30 -16.00
C GLN A 394 19.16 -39.82 -16.82
N ALA A 395 18.10 -40.62 -16.83
CA ALA A 395 16.83 -40.23 -17.45
C ALA A 395 16.19 -39.08 -16.65
N PRO A 396 15.70 -38.00 -17.30
CA PRO A 396 15.03 -36.91 -16.61
C PRO A 396 13.80 -37.36 -15.81
N THR A 397 13.57 -36.70 -14.69
CA THR A 397 12.41 -36.87 -13.80
C THR A 397 11.58 -35.58 -13.75
N ASN A 398 10.52 -35.55 -12.96
CA ASN A 398 9.72 -34.34 -12.70
C ASN A 398 10.37 -33.38 -11.68
N ASP A 399 11.54 -33.71 -11.12
CA ASP A 399 12.27 -32.86 -10.17
C ASP A 399 13.41 -32.10 -10.89
N PRO A 400 13.28 -30.78 -11.10
CA PRO A 400 14.31 -29.97 -11.75
C PRO A 400 15.64 -29.91 -10.99
N VAL A 401 15.61 -30.02 -9.65
CA VAL A 401 16.81 -29.98 -8.82
C VAL A 401 17.59 -31.28 -9.00
N TRP A 402 16.90 -32.42 -8.97
CA TRP A 402 17.51 -33.71 -9.26
C TRP A 402 18.06 -33.76 -10.69
N ASN A 403 17.30 -33.27 -11.67
CA ASN A 403 17.72 -33.24 -13.08
C ASN A 403 18.97 -32.37 -13.28
N ALA A 404 19.04 -31.22 -12.61
CA ALA A 404 20.21 -30.34 -12.68
C ALA A 404 21.50 -31.04 -12.22
N ALA A 405 21.40 -31.91 -11.21
CA ALA A 405 22.52 -32.68 -10.68
C ALA A 405 22.86 -33.95 -11.50
N ASN A 406 21.86 -34.66 -12.04
CA ASN A 406 22.02 -36.02 -12.58
C ASN A 406 21.80 -36.16 -14.11
N CYS A 407 21.23 -35.15 -14.77
CA CYS A 407 21.01 -35.10 -16.22
C CYS A 407 21.90 -33.99 -16.81
N ARG A 408 23.22 -34.20 -16.77
CA ARG A 408 24.22 -33.22 -17.24
C ARG A 408 24.72 -33.48 -18.65
N ASN A 409 24.37 -34.62 -19.25
CA ASN A 409 24.58 -34.89 -20.67
C ASN A 409 23.67 -34.04 -21.54
N ARG A 410 24.05 -33.91 -22.81
CA ARG A 410 23.29 -33.21 -23.85
C ARG A 410 23.03 -31.74 -23.52
N ARG A 411 23.93 -31.09 -22.79
CA ARG A 411 23.78 -29.69 -22.35
C ARG A 411 24.90 -28.82 -22.88
N LEU A 412 24.57 -27.56 -23.12
CA LEU A 412 25.55 -26.53 -23.44
C LEU A 412 26.06 -25.92 -22.13
N PHE A 413 27.37 -26.02 -21.89
CA PHE A 413 28.06 -25.40 -20.77
C PHE A 413 28.82 -24.18 -21.27
N ASN A 414 28.13 -23.04 -21.32
CA ASN A 414 28.67 -21.75 -21.80
C ASN A 414 29.22 -20.88 -20.66
N ASP A 415 29.39 -21.44 -19.46
CA ASP A 415 30.14 -20.79 -18.39
C ASP A 415 31.63 -20.64 -18.76
N ARG A 416 32.36 -19.79 -18.02
CA ARG A 416 33.79 -19.50 -18.25
C ARG A 416 34.63 -20.77 -18.42
N THR A 417 34.38 -21.80 -17.62
CA THR A 417 35.17 -23.03 -17.59
C THR A 417 34.79 -23.95 -18.75
N GLY A 418 33.48 -24.18 -18.94
CA GLY A 418 32.99 -25.02 -20.04
C GLY A 418 33.39 -24.51 -21.42
N ALA A 419 33.24 -23.20 -21.65
CA ALA A 419 33.59 -22.58 -22.92
C ALA A 419 35.11 -22.54 -23.16
N ALA A 420 35.91 -22.24 -22.13
CA ALA A 420 37.37 -22.24 -22.26
C ALA A 420 37.92 -23.64 -22.55
N ALA A 421 37.41 -24.67 -21.86
CA ALA A 421 37.83 -26.05 -22.10
C ALA A 421 37.52 -26.55 -23.52
N GLY A 422 36.36 -26.19 -24.08
CA GLY A 422 36.00 -26.56 -25.45
C GLY A 422 36.82 -25.83 -26.52
N ARG A 423 37.18 -24.57 -26.27
CA ARG A 423 37.93 -23.73 -27.23
C ARG A 423 39.44 -23.83 -27.10
N ASN A 424 39.93 -24.46 -26.04
CA ASN A 424 41.36 -24.54 -25.77
C ASN A 424 42.09 -25.32 -26.87
N THR A 425 43.00 -24.66 -27.57
CA THR A 425 43.88 -25.31 -28.58
C THR A 425 45.28 -25.60 -28.03
N GLN A 426 45.59 -25.15 -26.82
CA GLN A 426 46.88 -25.42 -26.15
C GLN A 426 46.94 -26.87 -25.63
N PRO A 427 48.14 -27.46 -25.48
CA PRO A 427 48.28 -28.86 -25.03
C PRO A 427 47.63 -29.18 -23.68
N LEU A 428 47.41 -28.17 -22.84
CA LEU A 428 46.74 -28.26 -21.55
C LEU A 428 46.11 -26.91 -21.21
N LEU A 429 44.92 -26.97 -20.60
CA LEU A 429 44.34 -25.89 -19.83
C LEU A 429 43.91 -26.46 -18.47
N LEU A 430 44.39 -25.87 -17.37
CA LEU A 430 44.01 -26.26 -16.02
C LEU A 430 43.34 -25.07 -15.34
N GLN A 431 42.07 -25.25 -14.99
CA GLN A 431 41.23 -24.21 -14.40
C GLN A 431 40.79 -24.60 -13.00
N THR A 432 40.56 -23.61 -12.16
CA THR A 432 39.80 -23.80 -10.91
C THR A 432 38.43 -23.15 -11.09
N TYR A 433 37.37 -23.82 -10.64
CA TYR A 433 36.02 -23.30 -10.77
C TYR A 433 35.07 -23.84 -9.71
N ARG A 434 33.97 -23.12 -9.46
CA ARG A 434 32.85 -23.56 -8.62
C ARG A 434 31.86 -24.34 -9.48
N ARG A 435 31.71 -25.63 -9.20
CA ARG A 435 30.70 -26.47 -9.83
C ARG A 435 29.40 -26.42 -9.02
N ASP A 436 28.31 -26.03 -9.68
CA ASP A 436 26.96 -26.18 -9.14
C ASP A 436 26.60 -27.68 -9.06
N MET A 437 26.32 -28.13 -7.85
CA MET A 437 25.95 -29.51 -7.52
C MET A 437 24.43 -29.74 -7.52
N GLY A 438 23.63 -28.70 -7.79
CA GLY A 438 22.18 -28.68 -7.67
C GLY A 438 21.73 -28.06 -6.36
N GLY A 439 20.57 -27.39 -6.37
CA GLY A 439 19.94 -26.83 -5.16
C GLY A 439 20.72 -25.69 -4.50
N GLY A 440 21.62 -25.01 -5.23
CA GLY A 440 22.45 -23.92 -4.70
C GLY A 440 23.70 -24.38 -3.95
N ALA A 441 23.99 -25.69 -3.92
CA ALA A 441 25.23 -26.21 -3.36
C ALA A 441 26.37 -26.11 -4.38
N PHE A 442 27.50 -25.52 -3.99
CA PHE A 442 28.68 -25.40 -4.85
C PHE A 442 29.86 -26.16 -4.27
N MET A 443 30.67 -26.72 -5.16
CA MET A 443 31.93 -27.38 -4.80
C MET A 443 33.05 -26.84 -5.67
N VAL A 444 34.16 -26.43 -5.05
CA VAL A 444 35.34 -26.02 -5.79
C VAL A 444 36.04 -27.26 -6.37
N MET A 445 36.33 -27.19 -7.67
CA MET A 445 37.00 -28.26 -8.41
C MET A 445 38.09 -27.67 -9.29
N LYS A 446 39.08 -28.50 -9.60
CA LYS A 446 40.00 -28.28 -10.71
C LYS A 446 39.45 -28.97 -11.96
N ASP A 447 39.61 -28.35 -13.12
CA ASP A 447 39.29 -28.89 -14.45
C ASP A 447 40.55 -28.90 -15.30
N ALA A 448 41.10 -30.09 -15.54
CA ALA A 448 42.16 -30.26 -16.52
C ALA A 448 41.53 -30.60 -17.86
N SER A 449 41.87 -29.85 -18.90
CA SER A 449 41.34 -30.04 -20.25
C SER A 449 42.44 -30.08 -21.31
N ALA A 450 42.24 -30.91 -22.33
CA ALA A 450 43.15 -31.05 -23.48
C ALA A 450 42.36 -31.12 -24.79
N PRO A 451 42.87 -30.53 -25.89
CA PRO A 451 42.17 -30.48 -27.16
C PRO A 451 42.04 -31.85 -27.81
N ILE A 452 40.88 -32.10 -28.39
CA ILE A 452 40.58 -33.24 -29.25
C ILE A 452 40.72 -32.77 -30.69
N TYR A 453 41.66 -33.38 -31.40
CA TYR A 453 41.83 -33.21 -32.83
C TYR A 453 41.37 -34.47 -33.56
N VAL A 454 40.72 -34.30 -34.70
CA VAL A 454 40.29 -35.37 -35.60
C VAL A 454 40.74 -34.98 -37.00
N ASN A 455 41.61 -35.78 -37.62
CA ASN A 455 42.25 -35.49 -38.90
C ASN A 455 42.92 -34.10 -38.94
N GLY A 456 43.51 -33.67 -37.82
CA GLY A 456 44.14 -32.35 -37.68
C GLY A 456 43.19 -31.18 -37.48
N ARG A 457 41.87 -31.39 -37.52
CA ARG A 457 40.86 -30.36 -37.23
C ARG A 457 40.43 -30.42 -35.75
N HIS A 458 40.40 -29.26 -35.10
CA HIS A 458 39.96 -29.14 -33.71
C HIS A 458 38.47 -29.42 -33.59
N TRP A 459 38.09 -30.41 -32.78
CA TRP A 459 36.70 -30.77 -32.54
C TRP A 459 36.13 -30.13 -31.27
N GLY A 460 36.95 -30.06 -30.22
CA GLY A 460 36.60 -29.57 -28.90
C GLY A 460 37.61 -30.04 -27.84
N GLY A 461 37.20 -30.11 -26.58
CA GLY A 461 38.08 -30.47 -25.46
C GLY A 461 37.64 -31.71 -24.70
N PHE A 462 38.59 -32.54 -24.27
CA PHE A 462 38.37 -33.55 -23.23
C PHE A 462 38.70 -32.94 -21.87
N ARG A 463 37.86 -33.20 -20.87
CA ARG A 463 37.89 -32.60 -19.54
C ARG A 463 37.94 -33.70 -18.47
N ILE A 464 38.77 -33.50 -17.46
CA ILE A 464 38.76 -34.25 -16.20
C ILE A 464 38.62 -33.23 -15.08
N ALA A 465 37.49 -33.27 -14.37
CA ALA A 465 37.27 -32.45 -13.20
C ALA A 465 37.47 -33.26 -11.92
N TYR A 466 38.18 -32.68 -10.96
CA TYR A 466 38.55 -33.35 -9.72
C TYR A 466 38.54 -32.40 -8.52
N ARG A 467 38.31 -32.95 -7.33
CA ARG A 467 38.24 -32.20 -6.07
C ARG A 467 39.62 -31.66 -5.67
N VAL A 468 39.64 -30.46 -5.10
CA VAL A 468 40.85 -29.87 -4.50
C VAL A 468 41.00 -30.36 -3.05
N GLY A 469 42.20 -30.79 -2.67
CA GLY A 469 42.48 -31.31 -1.33
C GLY A 469 42.01 -32.75 -1.12
N GLY A 470 42.95 -33.59 -0.70
CA GLY A 470 42.79 -34.99 -0.31
C GLY A 470 44.03 -35.47 0.40
#